data_AF-A0A832T9B5-F1
#
_entry.id   AF-A0A832T9B5-F1
#
_cell.length_a   1.000
_cell.length_b   1.000
_cell.length_c   1.000
_cell.angle_alpha   90.00
_cell.angle_beta   90.00
_cell.angle_gamma   90.00
#
_symmetry.space_group_name_H-M   'P 1'
#
loop_
_entity.id
_entity.type
_entity.pdbx_description
1 polymer ?
#
loop_
_entity_poly.entity_id
_entity_poly.type
_entity_poly.pdbx_seq_one_letter_code
_entity_poly.pdbx_strand_id
1 'polypeptide(L)' 'CSLENDTVIGPRVVFRNGVVVHSRTRIWPEVVVPDGTVVKEHLLNDEYAVKCEGS' A
#
# COMPACT_ATOMS: atom_id res chain seq x y z
N CYS A 1 3.23 -9.82 8.24
CA CYS A 1 2.29 -9.34 7.20
C CYS A 1 1.99 -10.53 6.28
N SER A 2 0.74 -10.69 5.86
CA SER A 2 0.30 -11.65 4.84
C SER A 2 -0.13 -10.88 3.60
N LEU A 3 0.40 -11.26 2.43
CA LEU A 3 0.03 -10.66 1.15
C LEU A 3 -0.53 -11.73 0.23
N GLU A 4 -1.72 -11.48 -0.31
CA GLU A 4 -2.32 -12.33 -1.33
C GLU A 4 -1.90 -11.91 -2.75
N ASN A 5 -2.32 -12.70 -3.74
CA ASN A 5 -1.88 -12.57 -5.13
C ASN A 5 -2.45 -11.34 -5.85
N ASP A 6 -1.81 -10.94 -6.95
CA ASP A 6 -2.20 -9.79 -7.79
C ASP A 6 -2.20 -8.45 -7.06
N THR A 7 -1.36 -8.30 -6.02
CA THR A 7 -1.24 -7.07 -5.24
C THR A 7 -0.08 -6.20 -5.75
N VAL A 8 -0.31 -4.89 -5.86
CA VAL A 8 0.72 -3.91 -6.26
C VAL A 8 1.11 -3.09 -5.06
N ILE A 9 2.41 -3.09 -4.72
CA ILE A 9 2.96 -2.33 -3.59
C ILE A 9 3.89 -1.26 -4.15
N GLY A 10 3.58 0.00 -3.87
CA GLY A 10 4.39 1.14 -4.24
C GLY A 10 5.65 1.29 -3.35
N PRO A 11 6.64 2.09 -3.78
CA PRO A 11 7.81 2.42 -2.97
C PRO A 11 7.46 2.96 -1.56
N ARG A 12 8.33 2.67 -0.59
CA ARG A 12 8.26 3.21 0.80
C ARG A 12 6.98 2.88 1.56
N VAL A 13 6.25 1.85 1.16
CA VAL A 13 5.11 1.34 1.95
C VAL A 13 5.63 0.58 3.16
N VAL A 14 5.06 0.85 4.33
CA VAL A 14 5.41 0.18 5.60
C VAL A 14 4.20 -0.58 6.14
N PHE A 15 4.33 -1.90 6.22
CA PHE A 15 3.35 -2.77 6.88
C PHE A 15 3.76 -3.06 8.30
N ARG A 16 2.88 -2.73 9.26
CA ARG A 16 3.08 -3.10 10.67
C ARG A 16 2.70 -4.57 10.93
N ASN A 17 2.80 -5.02 12.18
CA ASN A 17 2.60 -6.44 12.51
C ASN A 17 1.15 -6.87 12.33
N GLY A 18 0.94 -8.13 11.93
CA GLY A 18 -0.41 -8.68 11.76
C GLY A 18 -1.24 -8.10 10.61
N VAL A 19 -0.64 -7.30 9.71
CA VAL A 19 -1.36 -6.80 8.52
C VAL A 19 -1.67 -7.93 7.54
N VAL A 20 -2.89 -7.94 7.02
CA VAL A 20 -3.35 -8.84 5.95
C VAL A 20 -3.77 -8.00 4.75
N VAL A 21 -3.19 -8.27 3.59
CA VAL A 21 -3.49 -7.60 2.33
C VAL A 21 -4.16 -8.60 1.40
N HIS A 22 -5.42 -8.34 1.05
CA HIS A 22 -6.19 -9.20 0.15
C HIS A 22 -5.78 -9.04 -1.31
N SER A 23 -6.18 -10.02 -2.11
CA SER A 23 -5.86 -10.14 -3.52
C SER A 23 -6.34 -8.94 -4.32
N ARG A 24 -5.64 -8.62 -5.41
CA ARG A 24 -6.03 -7.54 -6.35
C ARG A 24 -6.10 -6.14 -5.71
N THR A 25 -5.37 -5.91 -4.63
CA THR A 25 -5.27 -4.59 -3.99
C THR A 25 -4.07 -3.81 -4.51
N ARG A 26 -4.17 -2.48 -4.51
CA ARG A 26 -3.10 -1.56 -4.89
C ARG A 26 -2.81 -0.67 -3.71
N ILE A 27 -1.57 -0.70 -3.24
CA ILE A 27 -1.08 0.10 -2.12
C ILE A 27 -0.03 1.04 -2.69
N TRP A 28 -0.38 2.31 -2.81
CA TRP A 28 0.43 3.33 -3.44
C TRP A 28 1.49 3.89 -2.47
N PRO A 29 2.53 4.58 -2.95
CA PRO A 29 3.73 4.86 -2.17
C PRO A 29 3.54 5.67 -0.90
N GLU A 30 4.49 5.51 0.03
CA GLU A 30 4.59 6.27 1.29
C GLU A 30 3.41 6.05 2.26
N VAL A 31 2.70 4.93 2.12
CA VAL A 31 1.62 4.54 3.02
C VAL A 31 2.16 3.73 4.20
N VAL A 32 1.71 4.07 5.41
CA VAL A 32 1.94 3.27 6.63
C VAL A 32 0.65 2.54 7.00
N VAL A 33 0.65 1.22 6.93
CA VAL A 33 -0.49 0.38 7.31
C VAL A 33 -0.35 -0.05 8.78
N PRO A 34 -1.29 0.31 9.66
CA PRO A 34 -1.19 0.05 11.10
C PRO A 34 -1.34 -1.44 11.47
N ASP A 35 -0.93 -1.80 12.69
CA ASP A 35 -0.94 -3.19 13.16
C ASP A 35 -2.36 -3.81 13.11
N GLY A 36 -2.44 -5.08 12.73
CA GLY A 36 -3.72 -5.82 12.67
C GLY A 36 -4.68 -5.38 11.57
N THR A 37 -4.28 -4.48 10.67
CA THR A 37 -5.15 -3.98 9.59
C THR A 37 -5.39 -5.04 8.53
N VAL A 38 -6.64 -5.14 8.07
CA VAL A 38 -7.03 -5.96 6.93
C VAL A 38 -7.36 -5.05 5.75
N VAL A 39 -6.47 -5.04 4.75
CA VAL A 39 -6.61 -4.24 3.54
C VAL A 39 -7.43 -5.04 2.51
N LYS A 40 -8.66 -4.59 2.25
CA LYS A 40 -9.59 -5.21 1.28
C LYS A 40 -9.74 -4.39 0.00
N GLU A 41 -9.41 -3.11 0.06
CA GLU A 41 -9.58 -2.15 -1.03
C GLU A 41 -8.25 -1.45 -1.34
N HIS A 42 -8.22 -0.64 -2.40
CA HIS A 42 -7.01 0.08 -2.79
C HIS A 42 -6.68 1.16 -1.76
N LEU A 43 -5.41 1.23 -1.35
CA LEU A 43 -4.87 2.30 -0.52
C LEU A 43 -4.03 3.19 -1.42
N LEU A 44 -4.59 4.31 -1.87
CA LEU A 44 -3.90 5.26 -2.73
C LEU A 44 -3.47 6.47 -1.88
N ASN A 45 -2.22 6.87 -2.04
CA ASN A 45 -1.72 8.12 -1.51
C ASN A 45 -1.86 9.19 -2.60
N ASP A 46 -2.91 10.00 -2.50
CA ASP A 46 -3.22 11.06 -3.47
C ASP A 46 -2.11 12.12 -3.53
N GLU A 47 -1.33 12.32 -2.45
CA GLU A 47 -0.18 13.22 -2.43
C GLU A 47 0.97 12.74 -3.32
N TYR A 48 1.06 11.43 -3.54
CA TYR A 48 2.09 10.85 -4.41
C TYR A 48 1.75 10.99 -5.90
N ALA A 49 0.48 11.20 -6.25
CA ALA A 49 0.04 11.25 -7.65
C ALA A 49 0.55 12.49 -8.42
N VAL A 50 1.15 13.47 -7.74
CA VAL A 50 1.44 14.80 -8.34
C VAL A 50 2.88 15.27 -8.12
N LYS A 51 3.86 14.37 -8.08
CA LYS A 51 5.28 14.78 -8.19
C LYS A 51 5.91 14.24 -9.47
N CYS A 52 5.51 14.84 -10.59
CA CYS A 52 6.32 14.86 -11.82
C CYS A 52 7.36 15.99 -11.71
N GLU A 53 8.28 15.93 -10.74
CA GLU A 53 9.49 16.74 -10.81
C GLU A 53 10.51 15.99 -11.68
N GLY A 54 10.22 15.91 -12.98
CA GLY A 54 11.21 15.55 -13.97
C GLY A 54 12.16 16.74 -14.15
N SER A 55 13.45 16.53 -13.86
CA SER A 55 14.53 17.50 -14.13
C SER A 55 14.85 17.57 -15.62
#